data_AF-A0A1Y4SIL9-F1
#
_entry.id   AF-A0A1Y4SIL9-F1
#
_cell.length_a   1.000
_cell.length_b   1.000
_cell.length_c   1.000
_cell.angle_alpha   90.00
_cell.angle_beta   90.00
_cell.angle_gamma   90.00
#
_symmetry.space_group_name_H-M   'P 1'
#
loop_
_entity.id
_entity.type
_entity.pdbx_description
1 polymer ?
#
loop_
_entity_poly.entity_id
_entity_poly.type
_entity_poly.pdbx_seq_one_letter_code
_entity_poly.pdbx_strand_id
1 'polypeptide(L)'
;MDFADKIKFLREEFLNLSRVDLAKKLNISRTSIYNWEIGVSKPSLENIKAISLLCGISTDYLMKENYPLELSLFKIDNKGYDILDNLIKYLEERNQVKNKNEK
;
A
#
# COMPACT_ATOMS: atom_id res chain seq x y z
N MET A 1 -3.15 12.41 -3.49
CA MET A 1 -2.68 12.06 -2.13
C MET A 1 -1.19 12.22 -2.09
N ASP A 2 -0.69 12.92 -1.08
CA ASP A 2 0.75 13.05 -0.83
C ASP A 2 1.28 11.86 0.00
N PHE A 3 2.57 11.88 0.36
CA PHE A 3 3.19 10.81 1.15
C PHE A 3 2.56 10.64 2.54
N ALA A 4 2.26 11.76 3.22
CA ALA A 4 1.75 11.77 4.58
C ALA A 4 0.34 11.17 4.62
N ASP A 5 -0.50 11.58 3.67
CA ASP A 5 -1.83 11.02 3.45
C ASP A 5 -1.78 9.51 3.21
N LYS A 6 -0.83 9.05 2.39
CA LYS A 6 -0.69 7.63 2.05
C LYS A 6 -0.31 6.78 3.24
N ILE A 7 0.63 7.24 4.09
CA ILE A 7 0.99 6.50 5.31
C ILE A 7 -0.19 6.41 6.26
N LYS A 8 -0.91 7.52 6.46
CA LYS A 8 -2.09 7.54 7.32
C LYS A 8 -3.17 6.61 6.80
N PHE A 9 -3.48 6.68 5.51
CA PHE A 9 -4.43 5.80 4.82
C PHE A 9 -4.06 4.32 4.97
N LEU A 10 -2.81 3.96 4.71
CA LEU A 10 -2.36 2.56 4.85
C LEU A 10 -2.51 2.07 6.29
N ARG A 11 -2.21 2.93 7.27
CA ARG A 11 -2.34 2.58 8.68
C ARG A 11 -3.80 2.39 9.10
N GLU A 12 -4.68 3.32 8.74
CA GLU A 12 -6.08 3.34 9.19
C GLU A 12 -6.94 2.36 8.39
N GLU A 13 -6.89 2.43 7.06
CA GLU A 13 -7.84 1.73 6.19
C GLU A 13 -7.35 0.33 5.81
N PHE A 14 -6.05 0.15 5.59
CA PHE A 14 -5.50 -1.14 5.16
C PHE A 14 -5.12 -2.06 6.33
N LEU A 15 -4.39 -1.52 7.30
CA LEU A 15 -3.87 -2.31 8.41
C LEU A 15 -4.76 -2.24 9.65
N ASN A 16 -5.62 -1.24 9.76
CA ASN A 16 -6.44 -0.95 10.94
C ASN A 16 -5.62 -0.92 12.25
N LEU A 17 -4.52 -0.18 12.23
CA LEU A 17 -3.56 -0.09 13.34
C LEU A 17 -3.55 1.29 13.99
N SER A 18 -3.22 1.33 15.29
CA SER A 18 -2.82 2.58 15.92
C SER A 18 -1.39 2.97 15.50
N ARG A 19 -1.03 4.26 15.69
CA ARG A 19 0.35 4.73 15.47
C ARG A 19 1.38 3.96 16.31
N VAL A 20 0.98 3.52 17.51
CA VAL A 20 1.84 2.74 18.41
C VAL A 20 2.07 1.35 17.84
N ASP A 21 1.04 0.72 17.28
CA ASP A 21 1.15 -0.64 16.74
C ASP A 21 1.97 -0.66 15.44
N LEU A 22 1.79 0.34 14.58
CA LEU A 22 2.62 0.49 13.38
C LEU A 22 4.08 0.75 13.75
N ALA A 23 4.34 1.61 14.74
CA ALA A 23 5.68 1.88 15.23
C ALA A 23 6.35 0.61 15.80
N LYS A 24 5.61 -0.20 16.56
CA LYS A 24 6.10 -1.51 17.05
C LYS A 24 6.43 -2.47 15.90
N LYS A 25 5.57 -2.58 14.89
CA LYS A 25 5.80 -3.45 13.73
C LYS A 25 7.01 -3.04 12.90
N LEU A 26 7.25 -1.73 12.77
CA LEU A 26 8.39 -1.19 12.04
C LEU A 26 9.65 -1.05 12.93
N ASN A 27 9.56 -1.37 14.22
CA ASN A 27 10.63 -1.21 15.21
C ASN A 27 11.20 0.22 15.26
N ILE A 28 10.33 1.22 15.30
CA ILE A 28 10.68 2.64 15.38
C ILE A 28 9.87 3.35 16.47
N SER A 29 10.14 4.64 16.68
CA SER A 29 9.39 5.45 17.63
C SER A 29 7.98 5.81 17.12
N ARG A 30 6.99 5.86 18.03
CA ARG A 30 5.64 6.38 17.74
C ARG A 30 5.70 7.80 17.16
N THR A 31 6.62 8.63 17.67
CA THR A 31 6.81 10.01 17.23
C THR A 31 7.24 10.09 15.77
N SER A 32 8.05 9.13 15.29
CA SER A 32 8.43 9.04 13.87
C SER A 32 7.21 8.84 12.98
N ILE A 33 6.32 7.90 13.32
CA ILE A 33 5.06 7.68 12.58
C ILE A 33 4.20 8.94 12.57
N TYR A 34 4.02 9.57 13.73
CA TYR A 34 3.24 10.80 13.84
C TYR A 34 3.81 11.90 12.92
N ASN A 35 5.12 12.15 12.98
CA ASN A 35 5.78 13.17 12.17
C ASN A 35 5.69 12.89 10.66
N TRP A 36 5.64 11.62 10.23
CA TRP A 36 5.44 11.26 8.83
C TRP A 36 4.01 11.55 8.37
N GLU A 37 3.01 11.22 9.19
CA GLU A 37 1.58 11.44 8.88
C GLU A 37 1.17 12.91 8.84
N ILE A 38 1.93 13.80 9.46
CA ILE A 38 1.69 15.25 9.40
C ILE A 38 2.69 15.99 8.50
N GLY A 39 3.55 15.27 7.78
CA GLY A 39 4.51 15.85 6.83
C GLY A 39 5.71 16.59 7.46
N VAL A 40 5.90 16.51 8.78
CA VAL A 40 7.03 17.16 9.48
C VAL A 40 8.38 16.53 9.14
N SER A 41 8.41 15.23 8.85
CA SER A 41 9.62 14.54 8.43
C SER A 41 9.31 13.45 7.42
N LYS A 42 10.33 12.96 6.71
CA LYS A 42 10.21 11.84 5.77
C LYS A 42 10.93 10.60 6.31
N PRO A 43 10.40 9.39 6.08
CA PRO A 43 11.09 8.15 6.42
C PRO A 43 12.36 7.97 5.58
N SER A 44 13.32 7.22 6.11
CA SER A 44 14.48 6.74 5.36
C SER A 44 14.07 5.72 4.29
N LEU A 45 14.94 5.46 3.33
CA LEU A 45 14.73 4.42 2.32
C LEU A 45 14.44 3.04 2.96
N GLU A 46 15.14 2.70 4.04
CA GLU A 46 14.90 1.44 4.76
C GLU A 46 13.51 1.37 5.39
N ASN A 47 13.02 2.48 5.96
CA ASN A 47 11.66 2.54 6.48
C ASN A 47 10.61 2.49 5.37
N ILE A 48 10.87 3.10 4.22
CA ILE A 48 9.98 3.00 3.04
C ILE A 48 9.89 1.54 2.57
N LYS A 49 11.01 0.84 2.47
CA LYS A 49 11.04 -0.60 2.15
C LYS A 49 10.27 -1.40 3.19
N ALA A 50 10.47 -1.13 4.48
CA ALA A 50 9.77 -1.84 5.55
C ALA A 50 8.26 -1.63 5.49
N ILE A 51 7.80 -0.41 5.22
CA ILE A 51 6.36 -0.11 5.02
C ILE A 51 5.84 -0.85 3.79
N SER A 52 6.57 -0.80 2.66
CA SER A 52 6.20 -1.48 1.42
C SER A 52 6.02 -2.99 1.64
N LEU A 53 6.94 -3.63 2.36
CA LEU A 53 6.87 -5.05 2.68
C LEU A 53 5.75 -5.36 3.68
N LEU A 54 5.55 -4.53 4.70
CA LEU A 54 4.51 -4.74 5.70
C LEU A 54 3.10 -4.62 5.10
N CYS A 55 2.91 -3.67 4.18
CA CYS A 55 1.63 -3.39 3.55
C CYS A 55 1.40 -4.16 2.24
N GLY A 56 2.41 -4.85 1.69
CA GLY A 56 2.32 -5.56 0.42
C GLY A 56 2.08 -4.63 -0.78
N ILE A 57 2.69 -3.45 -0.78
CA ILE A 57 2.52 -2.41 -1.81
C ILE A 57 3.84 -2.04 -2.47
N SER A 58 3.82 -1.41 -3.64
CA SER A 58 5.04 -0.90 -4.27
C SER A 58 5.59 0.32 -3.51
N THR A 59 6.91 0.49 -3.57
CA THR A 59 7.56 1.71 -3.05
C THR A 59 7.15 2.94 -3.86
N ASP A 60 6.82 2.76 -5.13
CA ASP A 60 6.35 3.82 -6.03
C ASP A 60 5.01 4.40 -5.56
N TYR A 61 4.10 3.56 -5.08
CA TYR A 61 2.88 4.06 -4.44
C TYR A 61 3.21 4.99 -3.28
N LEU A 62 4.16 4.65 -2.41
CA LEU A 62 4.53 5.53 -1.30
C LEU A 62 5.16 6.84 -1.80
N MET A 63 6.10 6.75 -2.75
CA MET A 63 7.00 7.88 -3.08
C MET A 63 6.43 8.85 -4.12
N LYS A 64 5.65 8.39 -5.09
CA LYS A 64 5.18 9.22 -6.21
C LYS A 64 3.84 9.87 -5.87
N GLU A 65 3.68 11.15 -6.16
CA GLU A 65 2.39 11.84 -6.00
C GLU A 65 1.36 11.30 -7.00
N ASN A 66 0.10 11.17 -6.56
CA ASN A 66 -1.03 10.72 -7.38
C ASN A 66 -0.83 9.38 -8.11
N TYR A 67 0.11 8.56 -7.62
CA TYR A 67 0.34 7.22 -8.12
C TYR A 67 -0.75 6.26 -7.62
N PRO A 68 -1.30 5.39 -8.49
CA PRO A 68 -2.33 4.43 -8.11
C PRO A 68 -1.80 3.42 -7.09
N LEU A 69 -2.69 2.90 -6.24
CA LEU A 69 -2.32 1.81 -5.35
C LEU A 69 -1.87 0.60 -6.17
N GLU A 70 -0.63 0.18 -5.96
CA GLU A 70 0.02 -0.92 -6.66
C GLU A 70 0.48 -1.95 -5.62
N LEU A 71 0.09 -3.20 -5.83
CA LEU A 71 0.44 -4.32 -4.95
C LEU A 71 1.85 -4.82 -5.27
N SER A 72 2.63 -5.11 -4.23
CA SER A 72 3.94 -5.76 -4.34
C SER A 72 3.82 -7.20 -3.87
N LEU A 73 4.03 -8.13 -4.80
CA LEU A 73 3.89 -9.57 -4.57
C LEU A 73 5.25 -10.17 -4.19
N PHE A 74 5.59 -10.13 -2.91
CA PHE A 74 6.82 -10.72 -2.42
C PHE A 74 6.66 -12.23 -2.16
N LYS A 75 7.57 -13.05 -2.70
CA LYS A 75 7.64 -14.51 -2.49
C LYS A 75 6.36 -15.27 -2.89
N ILE A 76 5.69 -14.84 -3.95
CA ILE A 76 4.56 -15.58 -4.50
C ILE A 76 5.05 -16.89 -5.13
N ASP A 77 4.33 -17.98 -4.88
CA ASP A 77 4.56 -19.28 -5.51
C ASP A 77 3.67 -19.44 -6.77
N ASN A 78 3.87 -20.53 -7.51
CA ASN A 78 3.10 -20.77 -8.75
C ASN A 78 1.59 -20.78 -8.49
N LYS A 79 1.16 -21.36 -7.37
CA LYS A 79 -0.26 -21.42 -7.01
C LYS A 79 -0.83 -20.02 -6.72
N GLY A 80 -0.08 -19.19 -6.00
CA GLY A 80 -0.45 -17.80 -5.77
C GLY A 80 -0.56 -17.02 -7.07
N TYR A 81 0.39 -17.22 -7.99
CA TYR A 81 0.36 -16.59 -9.31
C TYR A 81 -0.91 -16.96 -10.09
N ASP A 82 -1.26 -18.25 -10.13
CA ASP A 82 -2.46 -18.73 -10.82
C ASP A 82 -3.75 -18.10 -10.25
N ILE A 83 -3.84 -17.96 -8.93
CA ILE A 83 -4.98 -17.31 -8.27
C ILE A 83 -5.09 -15.84 -8.72
N LEU A 84 -3.97 -15.13 -8.75
CA LEU A 84 -3.94 -13.72 -9.14
C LEU A 84 -4.25 -13.52 -10.61
N ASP A 85 -3.71 -14.36 -11.49
CA ASP A 85 -4.00 -14.32 -12.93
C ASP A 85 -5.50 -14.50 -13.19
N ASN A 86 -6.13 -15.47 -12.51
CA ASN A 86 -7.58 -15.67 -12.60
C ASN A 86 -8.38 -14.47 -12.06
N LEU A 87 -7.93 -13.84 -10.96
CA LEU A 87 -8.56 -12.63 -10.43
C LEU A 87 -8.44 -11.45 -11.38
N ILE A 88 -7.26 -11.23 -11.96
CA ILE A 88 -7.01 -10.15 -12.93
C ILE A 88 -7.93 -10.33 -14.13
N LYS A 89 -7.98 -11.54 -14.72
CA LYS A 89 -8.90 -11.87 -15.83
C LYS A 89 -10.35 -11.58 -15.48
N TYR A 90 -10.82 -12.02 -14.30
CA TYR A 90 -12.17 -11.73 -13.82
C TYR A 90 -12.46 -10.22 -13.72
N LEU A 91 -11.51 -9.44 -13.18
CA LEU A 91 -11.69 -7.99 -13.05
C LEU A 91 -11.71 -7.28 -14.41
N GLU A 92 -10.87 -7.70 -15.35
CA GLU A 92 -10.87 -7.20 -16.73
C GLU A 92 -12.20 -7.47 -17.42
N GLU A 93 -12.72 -8.70 -17.34
CA GLU A 93 -14.02 -9.08 -17.88
C GLU A 93 -15.15 -8.22 -17.29
N ARG A 94 -15.18 -8.08 -15.96
CA ARG A 94 -16.16 -7.25 -15.25
C ARG A 94 -16.12 -5.79 -15.73
N ASN A 95 -14.93 -5.22 -15.90
CA ASN A 95 -14.78 -3.83 -16.34
C ASN A 95 -15.22 -3.63 -17.79
N GLN A 96 -15.00 -4.61 -18.67
CA GLN A 96 -15.51 -4.58 -20.04
C GLN A 96 -17.05 -4.61 -20.08
N VAL A 97 -17.69 -5.37 -19.20
CA VAL A 97 -19.17 -5.43 -19.10
C VAL A 97 -19.75 -4.11 -18.58
N LYS A 98 -19.13 -3.51 -17.55
CA LYS A 98 -19.56 -2.18 -17.05
C LYS A 98 -19.50 -1.10 -18.14
N ASN A 99 -18.39 -1.03 -18.88
CA ASN A 99 -18.21 -0.03 -19.94
C ASN A 99 -19.17 -0.21 -21.13
N LYS A 100 -19.74 -1.41 -21.32
CA LYS A 100 -20.79 -1.67 -22.33
C LYS A 100 -22.20 -1.28 -21.87
N ASN A 101 -22.46 -1.25 -20.56
CA ASN A 101 -23.77 -0.93 -19.99
C ASN A 101 -23.96 0.56 -19.67
N GLU A 102 -22.87 1.33 -19.64
CA GLU A 102 -22.86 2.80 -19.44
C GLU A 102 -22.84 3.59 -20.77
N LYS A 103 -22.92 2.89 -21.91
CA LYS A 103 -23.10 3.46 -23.27
C LYS A 103 -24.48 3.10 -23.80
#